data_AF-A0A3M1XY38-F1
#
_entry.id   AF-A0A3M1XY38-F1
#
_cell.length_a   1.000
_cell.length_b   1.000
_cell.length_c   1.000
_cell.angle_alpha   90.00
_cell.angle_beta   90.00
_cell.angle_gamma   90.00
#
_symmetry.space_group_name_H-M   'P 1'
#
loop_
_entity.id
_entity.type
_entity.pdbx_description
1 polymer ?
#
loop_
_entity_poly.entity_id
_entity_poly.type
_entity_poly.pdbx_seq_one_letter_code
_entity_poly.pdbx_strand_id
1 'polypeptide(L)'
;MTDRRPINIQKIRNILSDIELSIEELKAITSCSLEEFKKDRRNYGLAEHYLRRALEGILTIGSHILSRLPVKTKDYRQIILSLGEYKIVPMEFAEKNKNLASYRNRLVHLYWEVSMDELYQVIRQHLDDLTMFCIYYKEFIRNPQKFGLEG
;
A
#
# COMPACT_ATOMS: atom_id res chain seq x y z
N MET A 1 -5.03 -32.03 0.92
CA MET A 1 -3.90 -31.17 0.51
C MET A 1 -4.49 -29.94 -0.13
N THR A 2 -4.37 -28.77 0.50
CA THR A 2 -4.87 -27.52 -0.07
C THR A 2 -3.96 -27.12 -1.24
N ASP A 3 -4.50 -27.18 -2.45
CA ASP A 3 -3.87 -26.72 -3.68
C ASP A 3 -3.57 -25.21 -3.57
N ARG A 4 -2.38 -24.88 -3.05
CA ARG A 4 -1.90 -23.50 -2.97
C ARG A 4 -1.21 -23.17 -4.27
N ARG A 5 -1.91 -22.44 -5.14
CA ARG A 5 -1.34 -21.92 -6.39
C ARG A 5 -0.01 -21.19 -6.10
N PRO A 6 1.03 -21.35 -6.93
CA PRO A 6 2.33 -20.72 -6.74
C PRO A 6 2.23 -19.19 -6.76
N ILE A 7 3.23 -18.52 -6.17
CA ILE A 7 3.25 -17.05 -6.15
C ILE A 7 3.45 -16.52 -7.56
N ASN A 8 2.51 -15.73 -8.05
CA ASN A 8 2.68 -15.04 -9.33
C ASN A 8 3.57 -13.79 -9.15
N ILE A 9 4.89 -13.97 -9.30
CA ILE A 9 5.87 -12.88 -9.20
C ILE A 9 5.63 -11.80 -10.25
N GLN A 10 5.25 -12.16 -11.48
CA GLN A 10 5.00 -11.17 -12.53
C GLN A 10 3.83 -10.23 -12.17
N LYS A 11 2.76 -10.77 -11.60
CA LYS A 11 1.64 -9.98 -11.07
C LYS A 11 2.11 -9.01 -9.98
N ILE A 12 2.94 -9.48 -9.04
CA ILE A 12 3.49 -8.62 -7.99
C ILE A 12 4.32 -7.48 -8.63
N ARG A 13 5.19 -7.79 -9.60
CA ARG A 13 6.00 -6.78 -10.28
C ARG A 13 5.15 -5.71 -10.98
N ASN A 14 4.11 -6.13 -11.71
CA ASN A 14 3.22 -5.20 -12.40
C ASN A 14 2.51 -4.25 -11.42
N ILE A 15 2.00 -4.78 -10.31
CA ILE A 15 1.36 -3.95 -9.27
C ILE A 15 2.38 -3.05 -8.59
N LEU A 16 3.58 -3.56 -8.30
CA LEU A 16 4.65 -2.80 -7.67
C LEU A 16 5.06 -1.59 -8.52
N SER A 17 5.23 -1.75 -9.84
CA SER A 17 5.50 -0.63 -10.74
C SER A 17 4.41 0.43 -10.72
N ASP A 18 3.13 0.04 -10.59
CA ASP A 18 2.01 0.97 -10.49
C ASP A 18 2.00 1.74 -9.16
N ILE A 19 2.35 1.07 -8.05
CA ILE A 19 2.52 1.72 -6.75
C ILE A 19 3.65 2.74 -6.81
N GLU A 20 4.79 2.38 -7.41
CA GLU A 20 5.95 3.27 -7.51
C GLU A 20 5.65 4.52 -8.33
N LEU A 21 4.99 4.37 -9.49
CA LEU A 21 4.50 5.51 -10.27
C LEU A 21 3.53 6.36 -9.46
N SER A 22 2.60 5.73 -8.73
CA SER A 22 1.67 6.47 -7.87
C SER A 22 2.40 7.28 -6.78
N ILE A 23 3.46 6.72 -6.18
CA ILE A 23 4.28 7.41 -5.19
C ILE A 23 5.02 8.60 -5.82
N GLU A 24 5.57 8.44 -7.04
CA GLU A 24 6.24 9.52 -7.77
C GLU A 24 5.29 10.68 -8.05
N GLU A 25 4.08 10.39 -8.53
CA GLU A 25 3.04 11.40 -8.78
C GLU A 25 2.59 12.09 -7.48
N LEU A 26 2.40 11.34 -6.39
CA LEU A 26 2.08 11.91 -5.08
C LEU A 26 3.19 12.85 -4.58
N LYS A 27 4.46 12.49 -4.76
CA LYS A 27 5.60 13.36 -4.42
C LYS A 27 5.59 14.63 -5.26
N ALA A 28 5.34 14.51 -6.57
CA ALA A 28 5.27 15.67 -7.46
C ALA A 28 4.13 16.62 -7.06
N ILE A 29 2.93 16.10 -6.85
CA ILE A 29 1.74 16.89 -6.50
C ILE A 29 1.90 17.58 -5.14
N THR A 30 2.50 16.89 -4.16
CA THR A 30 2.69 17.44 -2.80
C THR A 30 4.01 18.17 -2.58
N SER A 31 4.79 18.38 -3.65
CA SER A 31 6.01 19.20 -3.62
C SER A 31 5.72 20.70 -3.43
N CYS A 32 4.53 21.15 -3.85
CA CYS A 32 4.05 22.51 -3.65
C CYS A 32 3.55 22.73 -2.21
N SER A 33 3.36 23.99 -1.83
CA SER A 33 2.76 24.35 -0.53
C SER A 33 1.28 23.94 -0.46
N LEU A 34 0.72 23.80 0.75
CA LEU A 34 -0.71 23.52 0.94
C LEU A 34 -1.60 24.57 0.26
N GLU A 35 -1.22 25.84 0.35
CA GLU A 35 -1.95 26.93 -0.31
C GLU A 35 -1.96 26.80 -1.83
N GLU A 36 -0.83 26.39 -2.43
CA GLU A 36 -0.77 26.12 -3.87
C GLU A 36 -1.55 24.87 -4.26
N PHE A 37 -1.47 23.81 -3.46
CA PHE A 37 -2.25 22.59 -3.67
C PHE A 37 -3.75 22.90 -3.76
N LYS A 38 -4.26 23.76 -2.86
CA LYS A 38 -5.68 24.14 -2.77
C LYS A 38 -6.16 25.08 -3.87
N LYS A 39 -5.26 25.73 -4.62
CA LYS A 39 -5.64 26.63 -5.73
C LYS A 39 -6.27 25.89 -6.92
N ASP A 40 -5.98 24.60 -7.07
CA ASP A 40 -6.47 23.81 -8.19
C ASP A 40 -7.11 22.50 -7.72
N ARG A 41 -8.41 22.35 -7.97
CA ARG A 41 -9.17 21.13 -7.62
C ARG A 41 -8.63 19.87 -8.31
N ARG A 42 -7.91 20.01 -9.43
CA ARG A 42 -7.26 18.89 -10.12
C ARG A 42 -6.20 18.23 -9.23
N ASN A 43 -5.50 19.00 -8.39
CA ASN A 43 -4.52 18.47 -7.45
C ASN A 43 -5.14 17.48 -6.48
N TYR A 44 -6.32 17.82 -5.93
CA TYR A 44 -7.08 16.92 -5.07
C TYR A 44 -7.46 15.63 -5.82
N GLY A 45 -8.06 15.75 -7.00
CA GLY A 45 -8.50 14.58 -7.77
C GLY A 45 -7.36 13.64 -8.15
N LEU A 46 -6.20 14.19 -8.55
CA LEU A 46 -5.01 13.40 -8.86
C LEU A 46 -4.41 12.78 -7.59
N ALA A 47 -4.26 13.55 -6.52
CA ALA A 47 -3.74 13.06 -5.25
C ALA A 47 -4.59 11.92 -4.67
N GLU A 48 -5.91 12.07 -4.69
CA GLU A 48 -6.86 11.04 -4.23
C GLU A 48 -6.72 9.77 -5.07
N HIS A 49 -6.65 9.93 -6.40
CA HIS A 49 -6.48 8.83 -7.34
C HIS A 49 -5.21 8.02 -7.06
N TYR A 50 -4.05 8.68 -7.02
CA TYR A 50 -2.77 8.00 -6.84
C TYR A 50 -2.61 7.42 -5.43
N LEU A 51 -3.12 8.09 -4.39
CA LEU A 51 -3.09 7.54 -3.03
C LEU A 51 -3.93 6.27 -2.94
N ARG A 52 -5.14 6.28 -3.51
CA ARG A 52 -6.00 5.10 -3.54
C ARG A 52 -5.36 3.94 -4.30
N ARG A 53 -4.70 4.19 -5.43
CA ARG A 53 -3.98 3.16 -6.20
C ARG A 53 -2.81 2.56 -5.42
N ALA A 54 -1.98 3.40 -4.80
CA ALA A 54 -0.85 2.95 -4.00
C ALA A 54 -1.31 2.05 -2.84
N LEU A 55 -2.33 2.48 -2.10
CA LEU A 55 -2.88 1.70 -0.99
C LEU A 55 -3.52 0.38 -1.47
N GLU A 56 -4.29 0.42 -2.56
CA GLU A 56 -4.89 -0.79 -3.13
C GLU A 56 -3.84 -1.78 -3.61
N GLY A 57 -2.79 -1.30 -4.28
CA GLY A 57 -1.68 -2.12 -4.74
C GLY A 57 -0.98 -2.80 -3.57
N ILE A 58 -0.70 -2.06 -2.49
CA ILE A 58 -0.06 -2.60 -1.29
C ILE A 58 -0.89 -3.74 -0.70
N LEU A 59 -2.20 -3.53 -0.52
CA LEU A 59 -3.11 -4.52 0.03
C LEU A 59 -3.29 -5.73 -0.90
N THR A 60 -3.32 -5.50 -2.22
CA THR A 60 -3.43 -6.54 -3.22
C THR A 60 -2.21 -7.45 -3.25
N ILE A 61 -1.00 -6.88 -3.21
CA ILE A 61 0.24 -7.67 -3.10
C ILE A 61 0.25 -8.43 -1.79
N GLY A 62 -0.06 -7.77 -0.67
CA GLY A 62 -0.08 -8.40 0.65
C GLY A 62 -1.04 -9.58 0.71
N SER A 63 -2.28 -9.40 0.24
CA SER A 63 -3.29 -10.46 0.12
C SER A 63 -2.80 -11.62 -0.74
N HIS A 64 -2.20 -11.31 -1.89
CA HIS A 64 -1.67 -12.32 -2.80
C HIS A 64 -0.58 -13.17 -2.14
N ILE A 65 0.38 -12.56 -1.43
CA ILE A 65 1.42 -13.27 -0.68
C ILE A 65 0.80 -14.14 0.42
N LEU A 66 -0.05 -13.54 1.27
CA LEU A 66 -0.65 -14.20 2.43
C LEU A 66 -1.60 -15.35 2.04
N SER A 67 -2.20 -15.31 0.85
CA SER A 67 -3.04 -16.41 0.35
C SER A 67 -2.27 -17.73 0.15
N ARG A 68 -0.93 -17.71 0.20
CA ARG A 68 -0.06 -18.91 0.13
C ARG A 68 0.41 -19.37 1.50
N LEU A 69 0.03 -18.66 2.55
CA LEU A 69 0.37 -18.96 3.94
C LEU A 69 -0.86 -19.53 4.67
N PRO A 70 -0.70 -20.27 5.78
CA PRO A 70 -1.81 -20.82 6.56
C PRO A 70 -2.56 -19.76 7.38
N VAL A 71 -2.91 -18.62 6.77
CA VAL A 71 -3.57 -17.49 7.41
C VAL A 71 -4.89 -17.15 6.71
N LYS A 72 -5.87 -16.71 7.49
CA LYS A 72 -7.12 -16.14 6.97
C LYS A 72 -7.16 -14.66 7.32
N THR A 73 -6.97 -13.81 6.33
CA THR A 73 -7.14 -12.35 6.47
C THR A 73 -8.62 -12.01 6.33
N LYS A 74 -9.20 -11.40 7.37
CA LYS A 74 -10.63 -11.04 7.39
C LYS A 74 -10.91 -9.67 6.76
N ASP A 75 -9.96 -8.75 6.90
CA ASP A 75 -10.04 -7.39 6.39
C ASP A 75 -8.64 -6.88 6.01
N TYR A 76 -8.60 -5.66 5.45
CA TYR A 76 -7.37 -5.03 5.00
C TYR A 76 -6.41 -4.67 6.14
N ARG A 77 -6.90 -4.41 7.36
CA ARG A 77 -6.03 -4.16 8.52
C ARG A 77 -5.30 -5.45 8.90
N GLN A 78 -6.02 -6.57 8.90
CA GLN A 78 -5.44 -7.88 9.18
C GLN A 78 -4.41 -8.28 8.12
N ILE A 79 -4.55 -7.86 6.86
CA ILE A 79 -3.50 -8.07 5.84
C ILE A 79 -2.18 -7.45 6.31
N ILE A 80 -2.19 -6.17 6.70
CA ILE A 80 -0.95 -5.47 7.10
C ILE A 80 -0.32 -6.14 8.33
N LEU A 81 -1.13 -6.47 9.34
CA LEU A 81 -0.64 -7.16 10.54
C LEU A 81 -0.07 -8.55 10.22
N SER A 82 -0.75 -9.33 9.38
CA SER A 82 -0.30 -10.66 9.00
C SER A 82 1.03 -10.60 8.21
N LEU A 83 1.27 -9.55 7.41
CA LEU A 83 2.58 -9.36 6.78
C LEU A 83 3.71 -9.24 7.82
N GLY A 84 3.41 -8.61 8.96
CA GLY A 84 4.33 -8.52 10.11
C GLY A 84 4.54 -9.86 10.80
N GLU A 85 3.45 -10.59 11.08
CA GLU A 85 3.49 -11.91 11.72
C GLU A 85 4.34 -12.93 10.94
N TYR A 86 4.24 -12.88 9.61
CA TYR A 86 5.03 -13.72 8.70
C TYR A 86 6.37 -13.11 8.27
N LYS A 87 6.80 -12.02 8.94
CA LYS A 87 8.10 -11.34 8.76
C LYS A 87 8.35 -10.80 7.34
N ILE A 88 7.31 -10.67 6.51
CA ILE A 88 7.39 -10.06 5.17
C ILE A 88 7.74 -8.58 5.30
N VAL A 89 7.19 -7.94 6.33
CA VAL A 89 7.60 -6.62 6.82
C VAL A 89 7.96 -6.75 8.31
N PRO A 90 8.72 -5.81 8.90
CA PRO A 90 8.91 -5.78 10.34
C PRO A 90 7.58 -5.62 11.09
N MET A 91 7.40 -6.33 12.21
CA MET A 91 6.15 -6.29 12.97
C MET A 91 5.82 -4.87 13.47
N GLU A 92 6.82 -4.13 13.94
CA GLU A 92 6.63 -2.73 14.37
C GLU A 92 6.16 -1.83 13.22
N PHE A 93 6.66 -2.07 12.00
CA PHE A 93 6.23 -1.36 10.81
C PHE A 93 4.78 -1.70 10.45
N ALA A 94 4.39 -2.98 10.55
CA ALA A 94 3.00 -3.41 10.36
C ALA A 94 2.06 -2.77 11.38
N GLU A 95 2.43 -2.74 12.66
CA GLU A 95 1.65 -2.13 13.73
C GLU A 95 1.45 -0.61 13.55
N LYS A 96 2.51 0.10 13.14
CA LYS A 96 2.44 1.53 12.77
C LYS A 96 1.47 1.75 11.61
N ASN A 97 1.49 0.89 10.60
CA ASN A 97 0.82 1.11 9.32
C ASN A 97 -0.55 0.42 9.17
N LYS A 98 -1.00 -0.36 10.16
CA LYS A 98 -2.27 -1.10 10.10
C LYS A 98 -3.51 -0.25 9.79
N ASN A 99 -3.47 1.06 10.09
CA ASN A 99 -4.56 1.99 9.81
C ASN A 99 -4.58 2.55 8.38
N LEU A 100 -3.51 2.35 7.58
CA LEU A 100 -3.52 2.75 6.16
C LEU A 100 -4.61 2.02 5.36
N ALA A 101 -4.88 0.77 5.74
CA ALA A 101 -6.01 0.00 5.26
C ALA A 101 -7.37 0.71 5.49
N SER A 102 -7.54 1.32 6.66
CA SER A 102 -8.73 2.10 6.99
C SER A 102 -8.82 3.37 6.16
N TYR A 103 -7.68 4.02 5.89
CA TYR A 103 -7.65 5.21 5.04
C TYR A 103 -8.06 4.91 3.59
N ARG A 104 -7.59 3.78 3.02
CA ARG A 104 -8.06 3.29 1.72
C ARG A 104 -9.59 3.16 1.70
N ASN A 105 -10.17 2.56 2.72
CA ASN A 105 -11.63 2.40 2.82
C ASN A 105 -12.34 3.75 2.89
N ARG A 106 -11.79 4.72 3.61
CA ARG A 106 -12.33 6.08 3.69
C ARG A 106 -12.32 6.77 2.32
N LEU A 107 -11.23 6.65 1.56
CA LEU A 107 -11.13 7.19 0.18
C LEU A 107 -12.11 6.56 -0.81
N VAL A 108 -12.76 5.44 -0.47
CA VAL A 108 -13.75 4.78 -1.34
C VAL A 108 -15.17 5.02 -0.85
N HIS A 109 -15.39 4.87 0.46
CA HIS A 109 -16.73 4.83 1.04
C HIS A 109 -17.16 6.10 1.74
N LEU A 110 -16.24 7.03 2.02
CA LEU A 110 -16.47 8.29 2.74
C LEU A 110 -15.68 9.44 2.09
N TYR A 111 -15.46 9.36 0.78
CA TYR A 111 -14.59 10.31 0.06
C TYR A 111 -15.11 11.75 0.14
N TRP A 112 -16.43 11.95 0.29
CA TRP A 112 -17.04 13.27 0.47
C TRP A 112 -16.66 13.94 1.81
N GLU A 113 -16.11 13.19 2.76
CA GLU A 113 -15.64 13.70 4.06
C GLU A 113 -14.14 13.97 4.08
N VAL A 114 -13.43 13.71 2.97
CA VAL A 114 -11.98 13.89 2.89
C VAL A 114 -11.69 15.29 2.34
N SER A 115 -11.16 16.16 3.20
CA SER A 115 -10.77 17.51 2.80
C SER A 115 -9.43 17.54 2.06
N MET A 116 -9.18 18.61 1.31
CA MET A 116 -7.87 18.84 0.67
C MET A 116 -6.74 18.93 1.70
N ASP A 117 -6.99 19.60 2.82
CA ASP A 117 -6.03 19.74 3.92
C ASP A 117 -5.68 18.37 4.51
N GLU A 118 -6.69 17.54 4.80
CA GLU A 118 -6.48 16.19 5.29
C GLU A 118 -5.70 15.33 4.29
N LEU A 119 -6.12 15.31 3.02
CA LEU A 119 -5.48 14.50 1.99
C LEU A 119 -4.01 14.87 1.81
N TYR A 120 -3.71 16.18 1.72
CA TYR A 120 -2.35 16.68 1.58
C TYR A 120 -1.47 16.24 2.78
N GLN A 121 -1.98 16.38 4.01
CA GLN A 121 -1.24 15.98 5.21
C GLN A 121 -1.01 14.48 5.26
N VAL A 122 -2.03 13.67 4.98
CA VAL A 122 -1.93 12.20 5.01
C VAL A 122 -0.90 11.70 3.98
N ILE A 123 -0.90 12.26 2.77
CA ILE A 123 0.10 11.90 1.75
C ILE A 123 1.50 12.17 2.28
N ARG A 124 1.76 13.40 2.75
CA ARG A 124 3.10 13.79 3.23
C ARG A 124 3.56 12.98 4.45
N GLN A 125 2.64 12.60 5.34
CA GLN A 125 2.97 11.79 6.52
C GLN A 125 3.32 10.35 6.19
N HIS A 126 2.76 9.79 5.11
CA HIS A 126 2.87 8.36 4.81
C HIS A 126 3.64 8.03 3.53
N LEU A 127 4.11 9.00 2.75
CA LEU A 127 4.92 8.78 1.54
C LEU A 127 6.11 7.84 1.78
N ASP A 128 6.80 8.01 2.90
CA ASP A 128 7.93 7.15 3.28
C ASP A 128 7.45 5.73 3.62
N ASP A 129 6.33 5.59 4.33
CA ASP A 129 5.74 4.28 4.63
C ASP A 129 5.34 3.54 3.35
N LEU A 130 4.71 4.21 2.38
CA LEU A 130 4.37 3.64 1.08
C LEU A 130 5.64 3.17 0.34
N THR A 131 6.70 3.98 0.37
CA THR A 131 8.00 3.64 -0.24
C THR A 131 8.63 2.41 0.45
N MET A 132 8.53 2.32 1.78
CA MET A 132 9.04 1.19 2.56
C MET A 132 8.31 -0.12 2.23
N PHE A 133 6.99 -0.10 2.00
CA PHE A 133 6.27 -1.27 1.49
C PHE A 133 6.85 -1.78 0.16
N CYS A 134 7.15 -0.88 -0.78
CA CYS A 134 7.78 -1.26 -2.05
C CYS A 134 9.13 -1.93 -1.84
N ILE A 135 9.96 -1.42 -0.92
CA ILE A 135 11.26 -2.01 -0.58
C ILE A 135 11.08 -3.42 -0.02
N TYR A 136 10.17 -3.62 0.93
CA TYR A 136 9.92 -4.95 1.50
C TYR A 136 9.39 -5.94 0.45
N TYR A 137 8.51 -5.51 -0.45
CA TYR A 137 8.05 -6.37 -1.53
C TYR A 137 9.13 -6.68 -2.55
N LYS A 138 10.05 -5.76 -2.85
CA LYS A 138 11.22 -6.06 -3.69
C LYS A 138 12.13 -7.09 -3.02
N GLU A 139 12.38 -6.96 -1.72
CA GLU A 139 13.16 -7.94 -0.97
C GLU A 139 12.48 -9.32 -0.94
N PHE A 140 11.16 -9.34 -0.79
CA PHE A 140 10.36 -10.56 -0.91
C PHE A 140 10.53 -11.23 -2.28
N ILE A 141 10.39 -10.46 -3.37
CA ILE A 141 10.54 -10.97 -4.75
C ILE A 141 11.95 -11.51 -5.01
N ARG A 142 12.99 -10.89 -4.42
CA ARG A 142 14.38 -11.33 -4.57
C ARG A 142 14.64 -12.67 -3.87
N ASN A 143 14.04 -12.89 -2.70
CA ASN A 143 14.33 -14.03 -1.85
C ASN A 143 13.06 -14.65 -1.24
N PRO A 144 12.11 -15.18 -2.05
CA PRO A 144 10.86 -15.72 -1.53
C PRO A 144 11.07 -16.91 -0.58
N GLN A 145 12.15 -17.69 -0.79
CA GLN A 145 12.47 -18.86 0.05
C GLN A 145 12.80 -18.47 1.50
N LYS A 146 13.30 -17.24 1.75
CA LYS A 146 13.55 -16.72 3.10
C LYS A 146 12.28 -16.68 3.95
N PHE A 147 11.11 -16.65 3.31
CA PHE A 147 9.80 -16.58 3.94
C PHE A 147 9.04 -17.91 3.88
N GLY A 148 9.73 -19.00 3.53
CA GLY A 148 9.12 -20.34 3.41
C GLY A 148 8.16 -20.47 2.24
N LEU A 149 8.33 -19.66 1.18
CA LEU A 149 7.49 -19.66 -0.01
C LEU A 149 8.33 -19.96 -1.26
N GLU A 150 7.83 -20.85 -2.11
CA GLU A 150 8.41 -21.11 -3.43
C GLU A 150 7.88 -20.06 -4.43
N GLY A 151 8.79 -19.48 -5.21
CA GLY A 151 8.53 -18.44 -6.20
C GLY A 151 8.12 -18.98 -7.56
#